data_AF-A0A6J0CVW0-F1
#
_entry.id   AF-A0A6J0CVW0-F1
#
_cell.length_a   1.000
_cell.length_b   1.000
_cell.length_c   1.000
_cell.angle_alpha   90.00
_cell.angle_beta   90.00
_cell.angle_gamma   90.00
#
_symmetry.space_group_name_H-M   'P 1'
#
loop_
_entity.id
_entity.type
_entity.pdbx_description
1 polymer ?
#
loop_
_entity_poly.entity_id
_entity_poly.type
_entity_poly.pdbx_seq_one_letter_code
_entity_poly.pdbx_strand_id
1 'polypeptide(L)'
;MLDLQALSNVPPLRNYFLEEDNYKNIKRPPGDIMFLLVQRFGELMRKLWNPRNFKAHVSPHEMLQAVVLCSKKTFQITKQGKKQVTHISLIEDSISRLMNTFLSIGNCVLDMLSGLTDSVLLFVCTAIVTDVFQGSMRIFTKKLPHPDLPAEEKEQLLHNDEYQETMVESTFMYLTLDLPTAPLYKDEKEQLIIPQVPLFNILAKFNGITEKEYKTYKENFLKRFQLTKLPPYLIFCIKRFTKNNFFVEKNPTIVNFPITCVSSCFT
;
A
#
# COMPACT_ATOMS: atom_id res chain seq x y z
N MET A 1 2.08 -14.81 4.20
CA MET A 1 1.14 -15.94 4.01
C MET A 1 -0.29 -15.46 4.15
N LEU A 2 -0.61 -14.64 5.16
CA LEU A 2 -1.92 -13.98 5.29
C LEU A 2 -2.28 -13.11 4.07
N ASP A 3 -1.31 -12.42 3.48
CA ASP A 3 -1.57 -11.52 2.34
C ASP A 3 -1.95 -12.28 1.06
N LEU A 4 -1.33 -13.46 0.83
CA LEU A 4 -1.67 -14.34 -0.28
C LEU A 4 -3.09 -14.89 -0.12
N GLN A 5 -3.50 -15.21 1.11
CA GLN A 5 -4.87 -15.63 1.39
C GLN A 5 -5.87 -14.48 1.18
N ALA A 6 -5.52 -13.27 1.60
CA ALA A 6 -6.37 -12.08 1.39
C ALA A 6 -6.63 -11.84 -0.11
N LEU A 7 -5.59 -11.87 -0.94
CA LEU A 7 -5.75 -11.75 -2.39
C LEU A 7 -6.48 -12.94 -3.01
N SER A 8 -6.32 -14.14 -2.45
CA SER A 8 -7.01 -15.32 -2.96
C SER A 8 -8.53 -15.26 -2.81
N ASN A 9 -9.01 -14.45 -1.86
CA ASN A 9 -10.42 -14.25 -1.60
C ASN A 9 -11.05 -13.12 -2.42
N VAL A 10 -10.26 -12.42 -3.26
CA VAL A 10 -10.77 -11.39 -4.17
C VAL A 10 -11.29 -12.06 -5.44
N PRO A 11 -12.62 -12.15 -5.67
CA PRO A 11 -13.22 -12.92 -6.76
C PRO A 11 -12.70 -12.59 -8.18
N PRO A 12 -12.60 -11.32 -8.62
CA PRO A 12 -12.14 -11.04 -9.99
C PRO A 12 -10.68 -11.44 -10.20
N LEU A 13 -9.81 -11.15 -9.21
CA LEU A 13 -8.41 -11.58 -9.23
C LEU A 13 -8.30 -13.10 -9.21
N ARG A 14 -9.04 -13.77 -8.31
CA ARG A 14 -9.06 -15.22 -8.20
C ARG A 14 -9.47 -15.89 -9.51
N ASN A 15 -10.60 -15.48 -10.07
CA ASN A 15 -11.15 -16.10 -11.28
C ASN A 15 -10.17 -15.98 -12.45
N TYR A 16 -9.51 -14.82 -12.60
CA TYR A 16 -8.46 -14.62 -13.60
C TYR A 16 -7.31 -15.63 -13.47
N PHE A 17 -6.83 -15.85 -12.24
CA PHE A 17 -5.69 -16.74 -11.96
C PHE A 17 -6.04 -18.23 -11.85
N LEU A 18 -7.32 -18.58 -11.81
CA LEU A 18 -7.77 -19.98 -11.85
C LEU A 18 -7.65 -20.58 -13.26
N GLU A 19 -7.86 -19.75 -14.28
CA GLU A 19 -7.74 -20.15 -15.68
C GLU A 19 -6.36 -19.77 -16.22
N GLU A 20 -5.56 -20.79 -16.55
CA GLU A 20 -4.19 -20.57 -17.03
C GLU A 20 -4.16 -19.88 -18.42
N ASP A 21 -5.19 -20.12 -19.24
CA ASP A 21 -5.29 -19.55 -20.59
C ASP A 21 -5.34 -18.01 -20.60
N ASN A 22 -5.82 -17.40 -19.51
CA ASN A 22 -5.90 -15.94 -19.35
C ASN A 22 -4.52 -15.27 -19.37
N TYR A 23 -3.48 -15.96 -18.90
CA TYR A 23 -2.14 -15.38 -18.79
C TYR A 23 -1.03 -16.19 -19.50
N LYS A 24 -1.29 -17.42 -19.94
CA LYS A 24 -0.30 -18.30 -20.59
C LYS A 24 0.19 -17.78 -21.95
N ASN A 25 -0.72 -17.23 -22.74
CA ASN A 25 -0.48 -16.79 -24.12
C ASN A 25 0.13 -15.38 -24.20
N ILE A 26 0.38 -14.75 -23.06
CA ILE A 26 1.10 -13.48 -22.99
C ILE A 26 2.51 -13.74 -23.55
N LYS A 27 2.85 -13.10 -24.67
CA LYS A 27 4.20 -13.05 -25.24
C LYS A 27 5.18 -12.56 -24.17
N ARG A 28 6.48 -12.87 -24.29
CA ARG A 28 7.45 -12.54 -23.24
C ARG A 28 8.75 -12.02 -23.86
N PRO A 29 9.39 -11.02 -23.26
CA PRO A 29 10.76 -10.70 -23.62
C PRO A 29 11.69 -11.85 -23.19
N PRO A 30 12.74 -12.15 -23.94
CA PRO A 30 13.70 -13.18 -23.56
C PRO A 30 14.37 -12.80 -22.24
N GLY A 31 14.33 -13.71 -21.25
CA GLY A 31 14.92 -13.50 -19.92
C GLY A 31 14.00 -12.89 -18.85
N ASP A 32 12.70 -12.77 -19.11
CA ASP A 32 11.75 -12.24 -18.12
C ASP A 32 11.53 -13.19 -16.93
N ILE A 33 12.12 -12.82 -15.79
CA ILE A 33 11.93 -13.51 -14.50
C ILE A 33 10.62 -13.13 -13.81
N MET A 34 9.98 -12.01 -14.16
CA MET A 34 8.80 -11.49 -13.47
C MET A 34 7.55 -12.30 -13.80
N PHE A 35 7.46 -12.82 -15.03
CA PHE A 35 6.36 -13.71 -15.42
C PHE A 35 6.29 -15.00 -14.59
N LEU A 36 7.43 -15.46 -14.05
CA LEU A 36 7.46 -16.61 -13.14
C LEU A 36 6.58 -16.36 -11.90
N LEU A 37 6.50 -15.11 -11.42
CA LEU A 37 5.64 -14.74 -10.30
C LEU A 37 4.16 -14.95 -10.65
N VAL A 38 3.73 -14.54 -11.84
CA VAL A 38 2.35 -14.70 -12.34
C VAL A 38 2.00 -16.19 -12.46
N GLN A 39 2.89 -16.99 -13.05
CA GLN A 39 2.69 -18.44 -13.19
C GLN A 39 2.60 -19.14 -11.83
N ARG A 40 3.56 -18.88 -10.92
CA ARG A 40 3.54 -19.46 -9.58
C ARG A 40 2.35 -18.98 -8.76
N PHE A 41 1.84 -17.77 -9.01
CA PHE A 41 0.64 -17.26 -8.35
C PHE A 41 -0.58 -18.02 -8.82
N GLY A 42 -0.77 -18.20 -10.13
CA GLY A 42 -1.88 -19.00 -10.67
C GLY A 42 -1.81 -20.47 -10.23
N GLU A 43 -0.63 -21.08 -10.15
CA GLU A 43 -0.46 -22.42 -9.58
C GLU A 43 -0.87 -22.48 -8.09
N LEU A 44 -0.45 -21.49 -7.29
CA LEU A 44 -0.81 -21.41 -5.88
C LEU A 44 -2.32 -21.22 -5.70
N MET A 45 -2.94 -20.35 -6.51
CA MET A 45 -4.38 -20.07 -6.51
C MET A 45 -5.19 -21.33 -6.82
N ARG A 46 -4.82 -22.06 -7.87
CA ARG A 46 -5.45 -23.34 -8.23
C ARG A 46 -5.29 -24.40 -7.14
N LYS A 47 -4.13 -24.46 -6.47
CA LYS A 47 -3.92 -25.37 -5.33
C LYS A 47 -4.75 -24.98 -4.11
N LEU A 48 -4.88 -23.69 -3.81
CA LEU A 48 -5.65 -23.17 -2.67
C LEU A 48 -7.16 -23.41 -2.85
N TRP A 49 -7.67 -23.21 -4.07
CA TRP A 49 -9.09 -23.35 -4.40
C TRP A 49 -9.45 -24.74 -4.97
N ASN A 50 -8.57 -25.72 -4.87
CA ASN A 50 -8.87 -27.09 -5.27
C ASN A 50 -9.75 -27.77 -4.19
N PRO A 51 -11.02 -28.11 -4.48
CA PRO A 51 -11.91 -28.77 -3.53
C PRO A 51 -11.50 -30.22 -3.22
N ARG A 52 -10.62 -30.82 -4.04
CA ARG A 52 -10.15 -32.20 -3.92
C ARG A 52 -8.67 -32.24 -3.52
N ASN A 53 -8.31 -31.48 -2.49
CA ASN A 53 -6.93 -31.45 -2.02
C ASN A 53 -6.64 -32.63 -1.09
N PHE A 54 -5.50 -33.30 -1.28
CA PHE A 54 -5.06 -34.42 -0.43
C PHE A 54 -4.71 -33.98 1.00
N LYS A 55 -4.39 -32.69 1.20
CA LYS A 55 -4.09 -32.08 2.51
C LYS A 55 -4.86 -30.77 2.65
N ALA A 56 -5.29 -30.45 3.88
CA ALA A 56 -6.00 -29.20 4.19
C ALA A 56 -5.12 -27.93 4.13
N HIS A 57 -3.81 -28.08 3.94
CA HIS A 57 -2.86 -26.97 3.81
C HIS A 57 -2.08 -27.03 2.51
N VAL A 58 -1.81 -25.87 1.93
CA VAL A 58 -0.97 -25.71 0.73
C VAL A 58 0.30 -24.97 1.12
N SER A 59 1.46 -25.54 0.77
CA SER A 59 2.74 -24.88 0.98
C SER A 59 2.99 -23.84 -0.12
N PRO A 60 3.23 -22.55 0.22
CA PRO A 60 3.52 -21.50 -0.76
C PRO A 60 5.00 -21.45 -1.17
N HIS A 61 5.78 -22.50 -0.92
CA HIS A 61 7.25 -22.46 -1.07
C HIS A 61 7.70 -22.05 -2.48
N GLU A 62 7.11 -22.61 -3.53
CA GLU A 62 7.39 -22.26 -4.94
C GLU A 62 7.13 -20.77 -5.24
N MET A 63 6.02 -20.23 -4.73
CA MET A 63 5.70 -18.82 -4.83
C MET A 63 6.74 -17.96 -4.11
N LEU A 64 7.10 -18.32 -2.88
CA LEU A 64 8.09 -17.58 -2.12
C LEU A 64 9.47 -17.61 -2.79
N GLN A 65 9.87 -18.73 -3.41
CA GLN A 65 11.12 -18.81 -4.18
C GLN A 65 11.09 -17.87 -5.39
N ALA A 66 9.98 -17.84 -6.14
CA ALA A 66 9.80 -16.90 -7.25
C ALA A 66 9.91 -15.45 -6.77
N VAL A 67 9.31 -15.10 -5.62
CA VAL A 67 9.44 -13.78 -5.00
C VAL A 67 10.90 -13.46 -4.64
N VAL A 68 11.65 -14.41 -4.05
CA VAL A 68 13.07 -14.22 -3.71
C VAL A 68 13.89 -13.93 -4.96
N LEU A 69 13.63 -14.67 -6.04
CA LEU A 69 14.34 -14.54 -7.31
C LEU A 69 14.04 -13.18 -7.96
N CYS A 70 12.75 -12.84 -8.09
CA CYS A 70 12.30 -11.57 -8.68
C CYS A 70 12.77 -10.35 -7.88
N SER A 71 12.83 -10.49 -6.55
CA SER A 71 13.27 -9.41 -5.64
C SER A 71 14.79 -9.34 -5.44
N LYS A 72 15.59 -10.08 -6.21
CA LYS A 72 17.06 -10.10 -6.09
C LYS A 72 17.52 -10.38 -4.64
N LYS A 73 16.86 -11.33 -3.96
CA LYS A 73 17.12 -11.73 -2.56
C LYS A 73 16.82 -10.68 -1.50
N THR A 74 16.08 -9.61 -1.83
CA THR A 74 15.57 -8.65 -0.84
C THR A 74 14.63 -9.33 0.15
N PHE A 75 13.89 -10.35 -0.32
CA PHE A 75 12.91 -11.08 0.48
C PHE A 75 13.34 -12.55 0.65
N GLN A 76 14.03 -12.88 1.75
CA GLN A 76 14.53 -14.24 2.00
C GLN A 76 13.54 -15.08 2.83
N ILE A 77 13.45 -16.39 2.53
CA ILE A 77 12.55 -17.36 3.20
C ILE A 77 13.11 -17.79 4.56
N THR A 78 14.44 -17.93 4.66
CA THR A 78 15.14 -18.54 5.81
C THR A 78 15.34 -17.60 6.99
N LYS A 79 15.28 -16.29 6.77
CA LYS A 79 15.43 -15.30 7.84
C LYS A 79 14.06 -14.84 8.30
N GLN A 80 13.46 -15.60 9.21
CA GLN A 80 12.26 -15.18 9.93
C GLN A 80 12.61 -14.01 10.86
N GLY A 81 12.76 -12.79 10.33
CA GLY A 81 12.74 -11.52 11.06
C GLY A 81 13.67 -11.32 12.28
N LYS A 82 14.65 -12.20 12.52
CA LYS A 82 15.53 -12.15 13.71
C LYS A 82 16.94 -11.72 13.32
N LYS A 83 17.14 -10.43 13.04
CA LYS A 83 18.39 -9.71 13.32
C LYS A 83 18.04 -8.23 13.43
N GLN A 84 18.35 -7.69 14.60
CA GLN A 84 17.97 -6.38 15.11
C GLN A 84 18.43 -5.23 14.19
N VAL A 85 17.66 -4.14 14.24
CA VAL A 85 17.98 -2.73 13.91
C VAL A 85 17.71 -2.19 12.50
N THR A 86 17.49 -2.97 11.45
CA THR A 86 17.21 -2.37 10.11
C THR A 86 15.96 -2.83 9.36
N HIS A 87 15.12 -3.69 9.95
CA HIS A 87 14.08 -4.39 9.19
C HIS A 87 12.76 -4.58 9.96
N ILE A 88 12.16 -3.48 10.44
CA ILE A 88 10.74 -3.47 10.88
C ILE A 88 9.97 -2.43 10.04
N SER A 89 10.34 -2.34 8.77
CA SER A 89 9.46 -2.00 7.66
C SER A 89 9.05 -3.31 6.98
N LEU A 90 8.75 -4.38 7.72
CA LEU A 90 8.53 -5.72 7.13
C LEU A 90 7.13 -6.30 7.35
N ILE A 91 6.31 -5.69 8.21
CA ILE A 91 4.93 -6.15 8.47
C ILE A 91 3.90 -5.23 7.79
N GLU A 92 4.12 -3.92 7.75
CA GLU A 92 3.40 -3.01 6.82
C GLU A 92 3.67 -3.32 5.35
N ASP A 93 4.74 -4.04 5.14
CA ASP A 93 5.36 -4.21 3.86
C ASP A 93 4.97 -5.55 3.26
N SER A 94 4.09 -6.40 3.81
CA SER A 94 3.74 -7.64 3.08
C SER A 94 2.68 -7.42 2.01
N ILE A 95 1.69 -6.56 2.27
CA ILE A 95 0.72 -6.07 1.27
C ILE A 95 1.37 -5.03 0.36
N SER A 96 2.10 -4.06 0.94
CA SER A 96 2.94 -3.13 0.17
C SER A 96 4.03 -3.88 -0.59
N ARG A 97 4.68 -4.95 -0.11
CA ARG A 97 5.66 -5.70 -0.91
C ARG A 97 5.01 -6.64 -1.91
N LEU A 98 3.82 -7.20 -1.69
CA LEU A 98 3.23 -8.03 -2.74
C LEU A 98 2.56 -7.17 -3.81
N MET A 99 1.81 -6.13 -3.40
CA MET A 99 1.28 -5.12 -4.31
C MET A 99 2.37 -4.25 -4.91
N ASN A 100 3.41 -3.83 -4.19
CA ASN A 100 4.62 -3.21 -4.77
C ASN A 100 5.57 -4.23 -5.36
N THR A 101 5.40 -5.55 -5.24
CA THR A 101 6.08 -6.47 -6.18
C THR A 101 5.28 -6.48 -7.46
N PHE A 102 3.94 -6.53 -7.44
CA PHE A 102 3.09 -6.36 -8.62
C PHE A 102 3.21 -4.95 -9.26
N LEU A 103 3.35 -3.89 -8.46
CA LEU A 103 3.46 -2.48 -8.85
C LEU A 103 4.90 -2.02 -9.01
N SER A 104 5.92 -2.64 -8.39
CA SER A 104 7.33 -2.47 -8.78
C SER A 104 7.63 -3.30 -10.01
N ILE A 105 6.99 -4.45 -10.21
CA ILE A 105 6.92 -5.05 -11.55
C ILE A 105 6.31 -4.04 -12.54
N GLY A 106 5.31 -3.25 -12.15
CA GLY A 106 4.79 -2.13 -12.95
C GLY A 106 5.74 -0.92 -13.10
N ASN A 107 6.29 -0.39 -12.02
CA ASN A 107 7.04 0.87 -11.93
C ASN A 107 8.56 0.70 -12.17
N CYS A 108 9.17 -0.41 -11.75
CA CYS A 108 10.54 -0.76 -12.13
C CYS A 108 10.62 -1.08 -13.63
N VAL A 109 9.50 -1.51 -14.24
CA VAL A 109 9.38 -1.59 -15.69
C VAL A 109 9.07 -0.22 -16.29
N LEU A 110 8.32 0.68 -15.65
CA LEU A 110 8.14 2.08 -16.12
C LEU A 110 9.45 2.89 -16.14
N ASP A 111 10.31 2.78 -15.12
CA ASP A 111 11.62 3.45 -15.09
C ASP A 111 12.61 2.84 -16.10
N MET A 112 12.51 1.53 -16.39
CA MET A 112 13.24 0.89 -17.50
C MET A 112 12.63 1.15 -18.89
N LEU A 113 11.35 1.52 -18.96
CA LEU A 113 10.59 1.82 -20.18
C LEU A 113 10.79 3.26 -20.69
N SER A 114 11.66 4.04 -20.04
CA SER A 114 12.19 5.27 -20.65
C SER A 114 13.05 5.00 -21.90
N GLY A 115 13.28 3.71 -22.26
CA GLY A 115 14.14 3.33 -23.40
C GLY A 115 13.63 2.27 -24.39
N LEU A 116 12.49 1.59 -24.20
CA LEU A 116 12.09 0.50 -25.13
C LEU A 116 10.58 0.50 -25.45
N THR A 117 10.30 0.66 -26.74
CA THR A 117 8.99 0.90 -27.39
C THR A 117 8.16 -0.37 -27.66
N ASP A 118 8.07 -1.33 -26.75
CA ASP A 118 7.16 -2.48 -26.93
C ASP A 118 6.21 -2.67 -25.73
N SER A 119 5.06 -2.01 -25.86
CA SER A 119 4.29 -1.39 -24.78
C SER A 119 2.98 -2.09 -24.41
N VAL A 120 2.76 -3.36 -24.79
CA VAL A 120 1.39 -3.96 -24.75
C VAL A 120 1.23 -5.09 -23.71
N LEU A 121 2.32 -5.60 -23.15
CA LEU A 121 2.36 -6.98 -22.67
C LEU A 121 2.35 -7.16 -21.15
N LEU A 122 3.06 -6.27 -20.47
CA LEU A 122 2.92 -6.03 -19.03
C LEU A 122 1.58 -5.35 -18.69
N PHE A 123 0.90 -4.83 -19.72
CA PHE A 123 -0.36 -4.10 -19.58
C PHE A 123 -1.50 -4.99 -19.10
N VAL A 124 -1.55 -6.29 -19.41
CA VAL A 124 -2.72 -7.15 -19.13
C VAL A 124 -2.78 -7.64 -17.68
N CYS A 125 -1.65 -8.07 -17.11
CA CYS A 125 -1.60 -8.41 -15.67
C CYS A 125 -1.68 -7.16 -14.79
N THR A 126 -1.09 -6.06 -15.26
CA THR A 126 -1.31 -4.74 -14.64
C THR A 126 -2.78 -4.35 -14.77
N ALA A 127 -3.45 -4.65 -15.89
CA ALA A 127 -4.85 -4.30 -16.15
C ALA A 127 -5.82 -4.93 -15.15
N ILE A 128 -5.71 -6.24 -14.87
CA ILE A 128 -6.63 -6.84 -13.86
C ILE A 128 -6.39 -6.27 -12.46
N VAL A 129 -5.13 -6.01 -12.09
CA VAL A 129 -4.79 -5.41 -10.80
C VAL A 129 -5.26 -3.95 -10.73
N THR A 130 -5.12 -3.19 -11.82
CA THR A 130 -5.60 -1.81 -11.90
C THR A 130 -7.13 -1.77 -11.90
N ASP A 131 -7.79 -2.63 -12.66
CA ASP A 131 -9.25 -2.67 -12.75
C ASP A 131 -9.89 -3.03 -11.41
N VAL A 132 -9.23 -3.88 -10.63
CA VAL A 132 -9.74 -4.35 -9.34
C VAL A 132 -9.40 -3.39 -8.19
N PHE A 133 -8.19 -2.83 -8.15
CA PHE A 133 -7.68 -2.10 -6.99
C PHE A 133 -7.34 -0.63 -7.24
N GLN A 134 -7.30 -0.14 -8.48
CA GLN A 134 -6.91 1.24 -8.76
C GLN A 134 -8.06 2.21 -8.51
N GLY A 135 -7.84 3.12 -7.56
CA GLY A 135 -8.62 4.32 -7.36
C GLY A 135 -7.88 5.57 -7.84
N SER A 136 -8.58 6.70 -7.81
CA SER A 136 -8.04 8.01 -8.09
C SER A 136 -8.28 8.94 -6.91
N MET A 137 -7.27 9.76 -6.60
CA MET A 137 -7.35 10.80 -5.59
C MET A 137 -6.74 12.10 -6.10
N ARG A 138 -7.25 13.22 -5.59
CA ARG A 138 -6.62 14.53 -5.73
C ARG A 138 -5.82 14.83 -4.48
N ILE A 139 -4.61 15.30 -4.70
CA ILE A 139 -3.69 15.73 -3.66
C ILE A 139 -3.53 17.23 -3.81
N PHE A 140 -4.03 17.97 -2.82
CA PHE A 140 -3.81 19.39 -2.70
C PHE A 140 -2.57 19.59 -1.85
N THR A 141 -1.56 20.25 -2.39
CA THR A 141 -0.32 20.54 -1.67
C THR A 141 -0.16 22.06 -1.57
N LYS A 142 -0.03 22.54 -0.35
CA LYS A 142 0.25 23.93 -0.02
C LYS A 142 1.59 24.02 0.70
N LYS A 143 2.51 24.82 0.20
CA LYS A 143 3.76 25.09 0.89
C LYS A 143 3.50 26.07 2.03
N LEU A 144 4.07 25.81 3.20
CA LEU A 144 4.01 26.72 4.35
C LEU A 144 5.29 27.57 4.42
N PRO A 145 5.16 28.88 4.66
CA PRO A 145 6.30 29.72 5.00
C PRO A 145 7.05 29.21 6.24
N HIS A 146 8.34 29.53 6.33
CA HIS A 146 9.15 29.12 7.47
C HIS A 146 8.58 29.71 8.77
N PRO A 147 8.43 28.91 9.86
CA PRO A 147 7.81 29.38 11.09
C PRO A 147 8.55 30.55 11.75
N ASP A 148 9.86 30.67 11.52
CA ASP A 148 10.71 31.70 12.13
C ASP A 148 10.66 33.08 11.44
N LEU A 149 9.95 33.21 10.30
CA LEU A 149 9.83 34.50 9.59
C LEU A 149 8.86 35.46 10.32
N PRO A 150 9.09 36.79 10.25
CA PRO A 150 8.16 37.78 10.79
C PRO A 150 6.80 37.73 10.08
N ALA A 151 5.74 38.20 10.76
CA ALA A 151 4.37 38.10 10.26
C ALA A 151 4.15 38.84 8.92
N GLU A 152 4.76 40.01 8.75
CA GLU A 152 4.65 40.80 7.51
C GLU A 152 5.27 40.07 6.30
N GLU A 153 6.45 39.46 6.47
CA GLU A 153 7.09 38.69 5.38
C GLU A 153 6.30 37.41 5.07
N LYS A 154 5.67 36.78 6.08
CA LYS A 154 4.79 35.63 5.86
C LYS A 154 3.58 36.00 4.98
N GLU A 155 2.96 37.14 5.25
CA GLU A 155 1.81 37.61 4.47
C GLU A 155 2.17 37.97 3.02
N GLN A 156 3.37 38.53 2.82
CA GLN A 156 3.91 38.78 1.48
C GLN A 156 4.19 37.48 0.73
N LEU A 157 4.78 36.48 1.40
CA LEU A 157 5.06 35.17 0.79
C LEU A 157 3.77 34.41 0.44
N LEU A 158 2.68 34.60 1.18
CA LEU A 158 1.39 33.99 0.85
C LEU A 158 0.78 34.49 -0.46
N HIS A 159 1.19 35.68 -0.94
CA HIS A 159 0.75 36.20 -2.25
C HIS A 159 1.51 35.58 -3.42
N ASN A 160 2.67 34.96 -3.19
CA ASN A 160 3.43 34.29 -4.24
C ASN A 160 2.73 32.99 -4.65
N ASP A 161 2.70 32.71 -5.95
CA ASP A 161 2.10 31.51 -6.54
C ASP A 161 2.71 30.21 -5.98
N GLU A 162 3.95 30.24 -5.47
CA GLU A 162 4.63 29.10 -4.85
C GLU A 162 3.97 28.63 -3.54
N TYR A 163 3.32 29.53 -2.80
CA TYR A 163 2.64 29.23 -1.53
C TYR A 163 1.13 29.02 -1.69
N GLN A 164 0.63 29.10 -2.94
CA GLN A 164 -0.74 28.75 -3.26
C GLN A 164 -0.95 27.23 -3.30
N GLU A 165 -2.21 26.82 -3.25
CA GLU A 165 -2.57 25.41 -3.34
C GLU A 165 -2.38 24.89 -4.76
N THR A 166 -1.53 23.87 -4.88
CA THR A 166 -1.37 23.10 -6.11
C THR A 166 -2.23 21.83 -6.05
N MET A 167 -2.95 21.53 -7.13
CA MET A 167 -3.74 20.30 -7.24
C MET A 167 -3.07 19.34 -8.21
N VAL A 168 -2.77 18.13 -7.72
CA VAL A 168 -2.25 17.03 -8.53
C VAL A 168 -3.19 15.84 -8.41
N GLU A 169 -3.63 15.30 -9.55
CA GLU A 169 -4.38 14.06 -9.60
C GLU A 169 -3.41 12.87 -9.64
N SER A 170 -3.63 11.90 -8.75
CA SER A 170 -2.80 10.71 -8.61
C SER A 170 -3.67 9.48 -8.44
N THR A 171 -3.27 8.37 -9.04
CA THR A 171 -3.91 7.08 -8.79
C THR A 171 -3.33 6.39 -7.56
N PHE A 172 -4.11 5.53 -6.92
CA PHE A 172 -3.67 4.73 -5.78
C PHE A 172 -4.20 3.30 -5.89
N MET A 173 -3.51 2.36 -5.25
CA MET A 173 -3.91 0.94 -5.22
C MET A 173 -4.33 0.51 -3.81
N TYR A 174 -3.79 1.18 -2.80
CA TYR A 174 -4.17 1.01 -1.41
C TYR A 174 -4.12 2.37 -0.71
N LEU A 175 -4.91 2.53 0.35
CA LEU A 175 -4.91 3.72 1.18
C LEU A 175 -4.13 3.47 2.46
N THR A 176 -3.11 4.27 2.70
CA THR A 176 -2.33 4.22 3.93
C THR A 176 -3.02 5.02 5.02
N LEU A 177 -3.49 4.33 6.05
CA LEU A 177 -4.17 4.91 7.20
C LEU A 177 -3.16 5.10 8.33
N ASP A 178 -2.94 6.36 8.71
CA ASP A 178 -2.06 6.70 9.81
C ASP A 178 -2.83 6.59 11.13
N LEU A 179 -2.31 5.81 12.08
CA LEU A 179 -2.87 5.75 13.42
C LEU A 179 -2.41 6.97 14.24
N PRO A 180 -3.26 7.53 15.10
CA PRO A 180 -2.82 8.54 16.06
C PRO A 180 -1.79 7.93 17.02
N THR A 181 -0.88 8.75 17.50
CA THR A 181 0.13 8.34 18.49
C THR A 181 -0.58 7.81 19.73
N ALA A 182 -0.12 6.66 20.25
CA ALA A 182 -0.68 6.11 21.47
C ALA A 182 -0.47 7.12 22.63
N PRO A 183 -1.47 7.34 23.50
CA PRO A 183 -1.30 8.19 24.65
C PRO A 183 -0.16 7.67 25.53
N LEU A 184 0.79 8.56 25.85
CA LEU A 184 1.99 8.22 26.62
C LEU A 184 1.68 7.91 28.10
N TYR A 185 0.54 8.39 28.59
CA TYR A 185 0.13 8.26 29.98
C TYR A 185 -0.98 7.23 30.12
N LYS A 186 -0.89 6.42 31.17
CA LYS A 186 -1.98 5.56 31.63
C LYS A 186 -3.00 6.43 32.35
N ASP A 187 -4.30 6.12 32.21
CA ASP A 187 -5.34 6.74 33.06
C ASP A 187 -5.05 6.47 34.54
N GLU A 188 -5.61 7.31 35.44
CA GLU A 188 -5.49 7.27 36.90
C GLU A 188 -5.80 5.89 37.55
N LYS A 189 -6.38 4.96 36.79
CA LYS A 189 -6.79 3.62 37.24
C LYS A 189 -5.79 2.50 36.91
N GLU A 190 -4.59 2.81 36.41
CA GLU A 190 -3.50 1.86 36.07
C GLU A 190 -3.88 0.66 35.16
N GLN A 191 -5.07 0.65 34.56
CA GLN A 191 -5.43 -0.35 33.57
C GLN A 191 -4.75 0.02 32.25
N LEU A 192 -4.04 -0.93 31.63
CA LEU A 192 -3.59 -0.79 30.24
C LEU A 192 -4.82 -0.81 29.33
N ILE A 193 -5.47 0.34 29.16
CA ILE A 193 -6.55 0.48 28.21
C ILE A 193 -5.90 0.59 26.82
N ILE A 194 -6.03 -0.48 26.03
CA ILE A 194 -5.59 -0.45 24.62
C ILE A 194 -6.41 0.65 23.92
N PRO A 195 -5.77 1.68 23.34
CA PRO A 195 -6.50 2.77 22.70
C PRO A 195 -7.34 2.23 21.55
N GLN A 196 -8.55 2.75 21.40
CA GLN A 196 -9.46 2.36 20.33
C GLN A 196 -9.83 3.58 19.50
N VAL A 197 -9.79 3.44 18.18
CA VAL A 197 -10.09 4.53 17.24
C VAL A 197 -11.04 4.00 16.15
N PRO A 198 -12.15 4.69 15.87
CA PRO A 198 -13.01 4.35 14.74
C PRO A 198 -12.30 4.50 13.40
N LEU A 199 -12.58 3.60 12.45
CA LEU A 199 -12.05 3.66 11.09
C LEU A 199 -12.38 4.99 10.38
N PHE A 200 -13.54 5.57 10.68
CA PHE A 200 -13.98 6.84 10.09
C PHE A 200 -13.03 8.01 10.42
N ASN A 201 -12.48 8.03 11.64
CA ASN A 201 -11.58 9.10 12.06
C ASN A 201 -10.25 9.06 11.29
N ILE A 202 -9.74 7.86 11.00
CA ILE A 202 -8.52 7.71 10.20
C ILE A 202 -8.78 7.88 8.69
N LEU A 203 -10.00 7.60 8.23
CA LEU A 203 -10.43 7.90 6.86
C LEU A 203 -10.71 9.37 6.61
N ALA A 204 -10.97 10.16 7.65
CA ALA A 204 -11.14 11.61 7.54
C ALA A 204 -9.96 12.29 6.83
N LYS A 205 -8.76 11.70 6.86
CA LYS A 205 -7.60 12.14 6.05
C LYS A 205 -7.92 12.33 4.56
N PHE A 206 -8.88 11.60 4.00
CA PHE A 206 -9.20 11.60 2.56
C PHE A 206 -10.50 12.31 2.20
N ASN A 207 -11.10 13.06 3.13
CA ASN A 207 -12.36 13.79 2.91
C ASN A 207 -12.21 15.12 2.15
N GLY A 208 -10.99 15.55 1.82
CA GLY A 208 -10.73 16.85 1.19
C GLY A 208 -10.85 18.06 2.14
N ILE A 209 -10.96 17.84 3.45
CA ILE A 209 -11.05 18.87 4.50
C ILE A 209 -9.84 18.76 5.43
N THR A 210 -9.48 17.56 5.86
CA THR A 210 -8.38 17.35 6.81
C THR A 210 -7.03 17.62 6.15
N GLU A 211 -6.32 18.61 6.67
CA GLU A 211 -4.96 18.94 6.27
C GLU A 211 -3.96 18.19 7.15
N LYS A 212 -2.89 17.67 6.52
CA LYS A 212 -1.81 17.00 7.22
C LYS A 212 -0.49 17.69 6.92
N GLU A 213 0.24 18.01 7.98
CA GLU A 213 1.59 18.54 7.89
C GLU A 213 2.60 17.46 7.45
N TYR A 214 3.34 17.76 6.40
CA TYR A 214 4.50 17.01 5.94
C TYR A 214 5.73 17.90 6.07
N LYS A 215 6.66 17.49 6.95
CA LYS A 215 7.90 18.22 7.22
C LYS A 215 9.05 17.55 6.48
N THR A 216 9.65 18.28 5.55
CA THR A 216 10.93 17.96 4.92
C THR A 216 12.04 18.72 5.65
N TYR A 217 13.32 18.40 5.41
CA TYR A 217 14.47 19.03 6.07
C TYR A 217 14.49 20.57 6.00
N LYS A 218 13.87 21.18 4.98
CA LYS A 218 13.85 22.64 4.78
C LYS A 218 12.45 23.25 4.64
N GLU A 219 11.43 22.43 4.42
CA GLU A 219 10.13 22.90 3.95
C GLU A 219 8.99 22.15 4.64
N ASN A 220 7.96 22.89 5.00
CA ASN A 220 6.73 22.34 5.56
C ASN A 220 5.63 22.43 4.49
N PHE A 221 4.92 21.33 4.29
CA PHE A 221 3.80 21.27 3.36
C PHE A 221 2.54 20.89 4.12
N LEU A 222 1.44 21.57 3.85
CA LEU A 222 0.11 21.08 4.17
C LEU A 222 -0.38 20.29 2.96
N LYS A 223 -0.66 19.01 3.18
CA LYS A 223 -1.26 18.15 2.17
C LYS A 223 -2.66 17.76 2.59
N ARG A 224 -3.58 17.83 1.64
CA ARG A 224 -4.97 17.46 1.79
C ARG A 224 -5.32 16.49 0.68
N PHE A 225 -5.96 15.39 1.06
CA PHE A 225 -6.28 14.30 0.15
C PHE A 225 -7.79 14.23 -0.05
N GLN A 226 -8.21 14.07 -1.30
CA GLN A 226 -9.61 13.91 -1.66
C GLN A 226 -9.76 12.71 -2.58
N LEU A 227 -10.60 11.74 -2.22
CA LEU A 227 -10.90 10.61 -3.11
C LEU A 227 -11.83 11.09 -4.23
N THR A 228 -11.45 10.80 -5.47
CA THR A 228 -12.28 11.11 -6.65
C THR A 228 -12.96 9.85 -7.19
N LYS A 229 -12.22 8.74 -7.27
CA LYS A 229 -12.73 7.45 -7.74
C LYS A 229 -12.32 6.34 -6.78
N LEU A 230 -13.29 5.56 -6.33
CA LEU A 230 -13.05 4.38 -5.50
C LEU A 230 -12.93 3.12 -6.37
N PRO A 231 -11.98 2.21 -6.08
CA PRO A 231 -11.89 0.92 -6.75
C PRO A 231 -13.00 -0.02 -6.28
N PRO A 232 -13.35 -1.06 -7.08
CA PRO A 232 -14.28 -2.11 -6.64
C PRO A 232 -13.79 -2.86 -5.39
N TYR A 233 -12.47 -3.04 -5.24
CA TYR A 233 -11.86 -3.60 -4.05
C TYR A 233 -10.87 -2.59 -3.45
N LEU A 234 -11.18 -2.09 -2.25
CA LEU A 234 -10.35 -1.12 -1.55
C LEU A 234 -9.49 -1.78 -0.48
N ILE A 235 -8.18 -1.51 -0.52
CA ILE A 235 -7.22 -2.03 0.45
C ILE A 235 -6.83 -0.91 1.41
N PHE A 236 -7.00 -1.16 2.72
CA PHE A 236 -6.52 -0.30 3.78
C PHE A 236 -5.21 -0.84 4.36
N CYS A 237 -4.14 -0.08 4.24
CA CYS A 237 -2.87 -0.35 4.89
C CYS A 237 -2.76 0.49 6.17
N ILE A 238 -3.06 -0.12 7.32
CA ILE A 238 -2.98 0.57 8.62
C ILE A 238 -1.52 0.61 9.06
N LYS A 239 -0.98 1.82 9.20
CA LYS A 239 0.39 2.05 9.65
C LYS A 239 0.50 1.83 11.16
N ARG A 240 1.08 0.69 11.55
CA ARG A 240 1.26 0.25 12.95
C ARG A 240 2.70 0.32 13.43
N PHE A 241 3.68 0.48 12.56
CA PHE A 241 5.09 0.47 12.89
C PHE A 241 5.71 1.82 12.54
N THR A 242 6.33 2.44 13.53
CA THR A 242 7.04 3.70 13.36
C THR A 242 8.46 3.53 13.86
N LYS A 243 9.43 3.83 12.99
CA LYS A 243 10.84 3.81 13.37
C LYS A 243 11.16 5.10 14.09
N ASN A 244 11.46 5.00 15.38
CA ASN A 244 12.05 6.08 16.15
C ASN A 244 13.59 5.99 16.05
N ASN A 245 14.31 6.96 16.61
CA ASN A 245 15.77 7.03 16.60
C ASN A 245 16.43 5.78 17.24
N PHE A 246 15.75 5.10 18.16
CA PHE A 246 16.31 4.00 18.95
C PHE A 246 15.77 2.61 18.59
N PHE A 247 14.47 2.49 18.37
CA PHE A 247 13.81 1.22 18.08
C PHE A 247 12.57 1.46 17.21
N VAL A 248 12.04 0.37 16.65
CA VAL A 248 10.75 0.42 15.94
C VAL A 248 9.65 0.12 16.94
N GLU A 249 8.75 1.07 17.09
CA GLU A 249 7.62 0.99 17.99
C GLU A 249 6.40 0.51 17.23
N LYS A 250 5.64 -0.41 17.84
CA LYS A 250 4.37 -0.88 17.32
C LYS A 250 3.24 -0.16 18.03
N ASN A 251 2.41 0.55 17.26
CA ASN A 251 1.19 1.18 17.75
C ASN A 251 0.14 0.09 18.09
N PRO A 252 -0.26 -0.05 19.37
CA PRO A 252 -1.20 -1.07 19.81
C PRO A 252 -2.68 -0.71 19.54
N THR A 253 -2.97 0.48 19.00
CA THR A 253 -4.34 0.99 18.82
C THR A 253 -5.23 0.03 18.02
N ILE A 254 -6.39 -0.30 18.58
CA ILE A 254 -7.41 -1.11 17.91
C ILE A 254 -8.23 -0.17 17.02
N VAL A 255 -8.35 -0.54 15.75
CA VAL A 255 -9.23 0.18 14.82
C VAL A 255 -10.58 -0.50 14.84
N ASN A 256 -11.62 0.24 15.23
CA ASN A 256 -13.00 -0.26 15.20
C ASN A 256 -13.59 -0.01 13.81
N PHE A 257 -14.01 -1.07 13.13
CA PHE A 257 -14.63 -0.99 11.80
C PHE A 257 -15.85 -1.92 11.72
N PRO A 258 -16.96 -1.49 11.09
CA PRO A 258 -18.09 -2.36 10.82
C PRO A 258 -17.74 -3.38 9.73
N ILE A 259 -18.24 -4.61 9.88
CA ILE A 259 -17.97 -5.73 8.96
C ILE A 259 -18.95 -5.83 7.78
N THR A 260 -20.08 -5.12 7.81
CA THR A 260 -21.17 -5.31 6.83
C THR A 260 -21.59 -4.05 6.08
N CYS A 261 -21.25 -2.83 6.53
CA CYS A 261 -21.64 -1.58 5.87
C CYS A 261 -20.64 -0.44 6.15
N VAL A 262 -19.92 0.02 5.11
CA VAL A 262 -19.06 1.22 5.13
C VAL A 262 -19.53 2.25 4.08
N SER A 263 -20.65 2.00 3.40
CA SER A 263 -21.16 2.81 2.28
C SER A 263 -21.54 4.24 2.65
N SER A 264 -21.85 4.52 3.92
CA SER A 264 -22.27 5.85 4.40
C SER A 264 -21.14 6.87 4.54
N CYS A 265 -19.90 6.53 4.19
CA CYS A 265 -18.72 7.37 4.49
C CYS A 265 -18.06 8.00 3.27
N PHE A 266 -18.58 7.72 2.08
CA PHE A 266 -18.08 8.26 0.82
C PHE A 266 -19.13 9.07 0.04
N THR A 267 -20.29 9.31 0.64
CA THR A 267 -21.29 10.32 0.24
C THR A 267 -21.09 11.58 1.07
#